data_AF-A0A838H280-F1
#
_entry.id   AF-A0A838H280-F1
#
_cell.length_a   1.000
_cell.length_b   1.000
_cell.length_c   1.000
_cell.angle_alpha   90.00
_cell.angle_beta   90.00
_cell.angle_gamma   90.00
#
_symmetry.space_group_name_H-M   'P 1'
#
loop_
_entity.id
_entity.type
_entity.pdbx_description
1 polymer ?
#
loop_
_entity_poly.entity_id
_entity_poly.type
_entity_poly.pdbx_seq_one_letter_code
_entity_poly.pdbx_strand_id
1 'polypeptide(L)'
;MPVHSGRSAAVAARIRLRYAKAGKARFISAIDLGRVWARALRRADLPIAYSEGFSPHPKVSFPDALPLGYASTGEYAELTFAAPIPVAPGMAALDAAFPDGIRVLTAVAVADGDPKLASLLRASAWDLDYPDGAVLPHAVAAASA
;
A
#
# COMPACT_ATOMS: atom_id res chain seq x y z
N MET A 1 44.88 -7.77 17.66
CA MET A 1 43.91 -8.82 17.27
C MET A 1 42.56 -8.17 16.99
N PRO A 2 41.78 -8.66 16.02
CA PRO A 2 40.83 -7.85 15.27
C PRO A 2 39.48 -7.60 15.97
N VAL A 3 38.84 -6.55 15.46
CA VAL A 3 37.51 -5.98 15.70
C VAL A 3 36.35 -6.97 15.62
N HIS A 4 35.32 -6.76 16.45
CA HIS A 4 33.91 -6.95 16.06
C HIS A 4 33.02 -5.97 16.85
N SER A 5 33.11 -4.67 16.55
CA SER A 5 32.04 -3.74 16.93
C SER A 5 30.85 -4.04 16.02
N GLY A 6 29.91 -4.83 16.53
CA GLY A 6 28.71 -5.26 15.82
C GLY A 6 27.98 -4.06 15.21
N ARG A 7 27.83 -4.10 13.89
CA ARG A 7 26.91 -3.23 13.17
C ARG A 7 25.52 -3.63 13.66
N SER A 8 24.91 -2.84 14.55
CA SER A 8 23.48 -2.99 14.87
C SER A 8 22.74 -2.86 13.54
N ALA A 9 22.18 -3.97 13.05
CA ALA A 9 21.27 -3.92 11.92
C ALA A 9 20.08 -3.09 12.38
N ALA A 10 19.94 -1.87 11.84
CA ALA A 10 18.80 -1.02 12.12
C ALA A 10 17.53 -1.85 11.88
N VAL A 11 16.75 -2.07 12.93
CA VAL A 11 15.49 -2.80 12.84
C VAL A 11 14.60 -1.98 11.92
N ALA A 12 14.33 -2.52 10.73
CA ALA A 12 13.51 -1.84 9.74
C ALA A 12 12.08 -1.74 10.30
N ALA A 13 11.61 -0.52 10.56
CA ALA A 13 10.28 -0.31 11.09
C ALA A 13 9.25 -0.55 9.99
N ARG A 14 8.32 -1.48 10.21
CA ARG A 14 7.25 -1.80 9.26
C ARG A 14 5.94 -1.18 9.71
N ILE A 15 5.21 -0.57 8.78
CA ILE A 15 3.86 -0.05 9.00
C ILE A 15 2.93 -0.64 7.96
N ARG A 16 1.82 -1.21 8.40
CA ARG A 16 0.69 -1.57 7.53
C ARG A 16 -0.32 -0.45 7.56
N LEU A 17 -0.88 -0.16 6.40
CA LEU A 17 -1.94 0.81 6.29
C LEU A 17 -3.04 0.31 5.36
N ARG A 18 -4.25 0.75 5.63
CA ARG A 18 -5.40 0.64 4.73
C ARG A 18 -5.60 1.98 4.04
N TYR A 19 -5.83 1.97 2.74
CA TYR A 19 -6.06 3.17 1.94
C TYR A 19 -7.25 3.02 1.00
N ALA A 20 -7.90 4.14 0.66
CA ALA A 20 -8.90 4.21 -0.38
C ALA A 20 -8.30 4.76 -1.68
N LYS A 21 -8.86 4.35 -2.81
CA LYS A 21 -8.54 4.83 -4.16
C LYS A 21 -9.84 5.05 -4.92
N ALA A 22 -10.19 6.31 -5.17
CA ALA A 22 -11.48 6.70 -5.75
C ALA A 22 -11.36 7.92 -6.68
N GLY A 23 -12.48 8.34 -7.27
CA GLY A 23 -12.50 9.47 -8.19
C GLY A 23 -11.58 9.27 -9.38
N LYS A 24 -10.83 10.31 -9.78
CA LYS A 24 -9.88 10.22 -10.90
C LYS A 24 -8.73 9.24 -10.63
N ALA A 25 -8.37 9.01 -9.37
CA ALA A 25 -7.27 8.10 -9.02
C ALA A 25 -7.55 6.65 -9.41
N ARG A 26 -8.81 6.25 -9.63
CA ARG A 26 -9.18 4.92 -10.13
C ARG A 26 -8.53 4.56 -11.47
N PHE A 27 -8.15 5.56 -12.26
CA PHE A 27 -7.48 5.41 -13.55
C PHE A 27 -5.95 5.37 -13.46
N ILE A 28 -5.38 5.30 -12.25
CA ILE A 28 -3.95 5.06 -12.05
C ILE A 28 -3.72 3.55 -12.12
N SER A 29 -2.86 3.09 -13.04
CA SER A 29 -2.48 1.69 -13.16
C SER A 29 -1.69 1.20 -11.93
N ALA A 30 -1.59 -0.11 -11.71
CA ALA A 30 -0.78 -0.64 -10.61
C ALA A 30 0.71 -0.23 -10.70
N ILE A 31 1.25 -0.15 -11.92
CA ILE A 31 2.62 0.31 -12.18
C ILE A 31 2.78 1.78 -11.79
N ASP A 32 1.84 2.63 -12.20
CA ASP A 32 1.89 4.06 -11.90
C ASP A 32 1.56 4.35 -10.44
N LEU A 33 0.82 3.46 -9.76
CA LEU A 33 0.56 3.56 -8.33
C LEU A 33 1.88 3.58 -7.56
N GLY A 34 2.82 2.67 -7.84
CA GLY A 34 4.14 2.68 -7.21
C GLY A 34 4.87 4.02 -7.37
N ARG A 35 4.74 4.68 -8.53
CA ARG A 35 5.32 6.01 -8.77
C ARG A 35 4.63 7.11 -7.97
N VAL A 36 3.30 7.05 -7.84
CA VAL A 36 2.54 7.98 -6.99
C VAL A 36 2.96 7.85 -5.53
N TRP A 37 3.07 6.62 -5.04
CA TRP A 37 3.55 6.33 -3.68
C TRP A 37 4.97 6.84 -3.46
N ALA A 38 5.90 6.59 -4.40
CA ALA A 38 7.26 7.11 -4.31
C ALA A 38 7.31 8.64 -4.25
N ARG A 39 6.43 9.34 -4.99
CA ARG A 39 6.32 10.80 -4.94
C ARG A 39 5.71 11.29 -3.63
N ALA A 40 4.67 10.64 -3.13
CA ALA A 40 4.03 10.99 -1.86
C ALA A 40 4.99 10.79 -0.68
N LEU A 41 5.66 9.64 -0.61
CA LEU A 41 6.66 9.33 0.43
C LEU A 41 7.79 10.37 0.47
N ARG A 42 8.30 10.78 -0.71
CA ARG A 42 9.31 11.84 -0.80
C ARG A 42 8.77 13.20 -0.36
N ARG A 43 7.53 13.55 -0.74
CA ARG A 43 6.90 14.83 -0.35
C ARG A 43 6.59 14.90 1.14
N ALA A 44 6.29 13.77 1.76
CA ALA A 44 6.04 13.64 3.19
C ALA A 44 7.33 13.63 4.03
N ASP A 45 8.50 13.68 3.38
CA ASP A 45 9.83 13.64 4.01
C ASP A 45 10.01 12.47 5.00
N LEU A 46 9.45 11.31 4.64
CA LEU A 46 9.52 10.12 5.48
C LEU A 46 10.78 9.30 5.17
N PRO A 47 11.46 8.72 6.20
CA PRO A 47 12.68 7.94 6.03
C PRO A 47 12.36 6.52 5.51
N ILE A 48 11.74 6.42 4.34
CA ILE A 48 11.42 5.12 3.71
C ILE A 48 12.71 4.37 3.37
N ALA A 49 12.75 3.07 3.62
CA ALA A 49 13.84 2.22 3.16
C ALA A 49 13.74 2.01 1.64
N TYR A 50 14.88 1.83 0.98
CA TYR A 50 14.95 1.55 -0.46
C TYR A 50 15.43 0.13 -0.73
N SER A 51 15.05 -0.40 -1.89
CA SER A 51 15.61 -1.65 -2.41
C SER A 51 17.10 -1.52 -2.69
N GLU A 52 17.81 -2.64 -2.67
CA GLU A 52 19.21 -2.71 -3.09
C GLU A 52 19.31 -2.91 -4.61
N GLY A 53 20.45 -2.56 -5.20
CA GLY A 53 20.73 -2.72 -6.65
C GLY A 53 20.75 -1.41 -7.45
N PHE A 54 20.73 -1.54 -8.78
CA PHE A 54 20.99 -0.43 -9.71
C PHE A 54 19.82 0.56 -9.89
N SER A 55 18.59 0.15 -9.52
CA SER A 55 17.38 0.99 -9.60
C SER A 55 16.64 0.97 -8.25
N PRO A 56 17.14 1.70 -7.25
CA PRO A 56 16.54 1.74 -5.92
C PRO A 56 15.13 2.32 -5.98
N HIS A 57 14.17 1.59 -5.43
CA HIS A 57 12.79 2.02 -5.27
C HIS A 57 12.38 1.94 -3.80
N PRO A 58 11.45 2.79 -3.34
CA PRO A 58 10.96 2.71 -1.97
C PRO A 58 10.36 1.33 -1.69
N LYS A 59 10.65 0.78 -0.51
CA LYS A 59 10.14 -0.52 -0.06
C LYS A 59 8.67 -0.38 0.36
N VAL A 60 7.81 -0.51 -0.64
CA VAL A 60 6.35 -0.57 -0.51
C VAL A 60 5.88 -1.91 -1.06
N SER A 61 5.10 -2.65 -0.26
CA SER A 61 4.47 -3.90 -0.69
C SER A 61 2.97 -3.71 -0.81
N PHE A 62 2.43 -4.12 -1.94
CA PHE A 62 1.00 -4.21 -2.21
C PHE A 62 0.64 -5.70 -2.30
N PRO A 63 -0.29 -6.22 -1.49
CA PRO A 63 -0.65 -7.64 -1.50
C PRO A 63 -1.51 -7.99 -2.72
N ASP A 64 -2.23 -7.02 -3.26
CA ASP A 64 -3.08 -7.17 -4.45
C ASP A 64 -3.09 -5.87 -5.25
N ALA A 65 -3.57 -5.94 -6.50
CA ALA A 65 -3.69 -4.81 -7.41
C ALA A 65 -5.14 -4.64 -7.85
N LEU A 66 -5.76 -3.54 -7.44
CA LEU A 66 -7.07 -3.14 -7.93
C LEU A 66 -7.03 -2.93 -9.46
N PRO A 67 -7.93 -3.58 -10.24
CA PRO A 67 -7.98 -3.41 -11.68
C PRO A 67 -8.19 -1.95 -12.09
N LEU A 68 -7.66 -1.59 -13.26
CA LEU A 68 -7.75 -0.23 -13.78
C LEU A 68 -9.22 0.19 -13.95
N GLY A 69 -9.56 1.40 -13.52
CA GLY A 69 -10.91 1.96 -13.63
C GLY A 69 -11.80 1.66 -12.43
N TYR A 70 -11.41 0.75 -11.53
CA TYR A 70 -12.16 0.42 -10.33
C TYR A 70 -11.75 1.32 -9.16
N ALA A 71 -12.72 1.64 -8.31
CA ALA A 71 -12.49 2.33 -7.04
C ALA A 71 -12.48 1.31 -5.90
N SER A 72 -11.80 1.65 -4.81
CA SER A 72 -11.74 0.82 -3.61
C SER A 72 -11.80 1.66 -2.35
N THR A 73 -12.45 1.12 -1.32
CA THR A 73 -12.60 1.73 0.00
C THR A 73 -11.64 1.13 1.04
N GLY A 74 -10.73 0.24 0.63
CA GLY A 74 -9.90 -0.50 1.60
C GLY A 74 -8.85 -1.41 1.00
N GLU A 75 -7.98 -0.86 0.19
CA GLU A 75 -6.74 -1.53 -0.21
C GLU A 75 -5.72 -1.53 0.95
N TYR A 76 -4.77 -2.47 0.93
CA TYR A 76 -3.71 -2.54 1.93
C TYR A 76 -2.33 -2.30 1.33
N ALA A 77 -1.45 -1.69 2.11
CA ALA A 77 -0.02 -1.57 1.79
C ALA A 77 0.83 -1.78 3.04
N GLU A 78 2.05 -2.28 2.85
CA GLU A 78 3.07 -2.37 3.89
C GLU A 78 4.28 -1.52 3.49
N LEU A 79 4.66 -0.60 4.37
CA LEU A 79 5.79 0.31 4.22
C LEU A 79 6.94 -0.15 5.12
N THR A 80 8.15 -0.16 4.57
CA THR A 80 9.37 -0.42 5.35
C THR A 80 10.20 0.85 5.46
N PHE A 81 10.47 1.30 6.68
CA PHE A 81 11.24 2.51 6.98
C PHE A 81 12.68 2.17 7.39
N ALA A 82 13.61 3.05 7.04
CA ALA A 82 15.02 2.98 7.41
C ALA A 82 15.26 3.35 8.89
N ALA A 83 14.33 4.06 9.50
CA ALA A 83 14.32 4.40 10.93
C ALA A 83 12.88 4.36 11.48
N PRO A 84 12.71 4.12 12.79
CA PRO A 84 11.40 4.22 13.43
C PRO A 84 10.78 5.60 13.25
N ILE A 85 9.47 5.64 12.98
CA ILE A 85 8.68 6.88 12.92
C ILE A 85 7.42 6.74 13.78
N PRO A 86 6.89 7.84 14.33
CA PRO A 86 5.58 7.81 14.96
C PRO A 86 4.49 7.61 13.90
N VAL A 87 3.68 6.56 14.04
CA VAL A 87 2.73 6.10 13.01
C VAL A 87 1.71 7.18 12.65
N ALA A 88 1.00 7.73 13.64
CA ALA A 88 -0.08 8.68 13.38
C ALA A 88 0.36 9.95 12.62
N PRO A 89 1.37 10.72 13.08
CA PRO A 89 1.80 11.91 12.34
C PRO A 89 2.49 11.56 11.01
N GLY A 90 3.24 10.45 10.95
CA GLY A 90 3.87 10.02 9.70
C GLY A 90 2.85 9.67 8.62
N MET A 91 1.77 8.99 9.00
CA MET A 91 0.71 8.61 8.06
C MET A 91 -0.21 9.79 7.69
N ALA A 92 -0.37 10.76 8.59
CA ALA A 92 -1.04 12.02 8.27
C ALA A 92 -0.24 12.85 7.25
N ALA A 93 1.09 12.92 7.40
CA ALA A 93 1.97 13.58 6.43
C ALA A 93 1.92 12.86 5.05
N LEU A 94 1.89 11.53 5.05
CA LEU A 94 1.73 10.74 3.84
C LEU A 94 0.37 10.98 3.17
N ASP A 95 -0.73 10.99 3.93
CA ASP A 95 -2.08 11.28 3.43
C ASP A 95 -2.15 12.65 2.75
N ALA A 96 -1.59 13.68 3.39
CA ALA A 96 -1.54 15.03 2.85
C ALA A 96 -0.68 15.16 1.58
N ALA A 97 0.26 14.24 1.37
CA ALA A 97 1.15 14.23 0.21
C ALA A 97 0.56 13.52 -1.02
N PHE A 98 -0.50 12.73 -0.83
CA PHE A 98 -1.18 12.04 -1.93
C PHE A 98 -1.99 13.01 -2.80
N PRO A 99 -2.18 12.68 -4.10
CA PRO A 99 -3.13 13.39 -4.92
C PRO A 99 -4.57 13.08 -4.51
N ASP A 100 -5.49 13.95 -4.89
CA ASP A 100 -6.92 13.74 -4.73
C ASP A 100 -7.36 12.35 -5.22
N GLY A 101 -8.16 11.68 -4.40
CA GLY A 101 -8.66 10.34 -4.68
C GLY A 101 -7.82 9.20 -4.10
N ILE A 102 -6.69 9.47 -3.43
CA ILE A 102 -6.01 8.47 -2.59
C ILE A 102 -6.01 8.96 -1.15
N ARG A 103 -6.48 8.13 -0.21
CA ARG A 103 -6.57 8.48 1.20
C ARG A 103 -6.07 7.37 2.10
N VAL A 104 -5.24 7.69 3.09
CA VAL A 104 -4.89 6.77 4.18
C VAL A 104 -6.05 6.72 5.17
N LEU A 105 -6.55 5.53 5.48
CA LEU A 105 -7.70 5.32 6.35
C LEU A 105 -7.28 4.91 7.76
N THR A 106 -6.41 3.91 7.85
CA THR A 106 -5.87 3.41 9.11
C THR A 106 -4.44 2.95 8.92
N ALA A 107 -3.64 2.96 9.98
CA ALA A 107 -2.29 2.45 9.95
C ALA A 107 -1.84 1.93 11.31
N VAL A 108 -1.03 0.88 11.30
CA VAL A 108 -0.51 0.22 12.50
C VAL A 108 0.97 -0.14 12.31
N ALA A 109 1.75 -0.02 13.39
CA ALA A 109 3.08 -0.60 13.43
C ALA A 109 2.98 -2.13 13.36
N VAL A 110 3.94 -2.75 12.70
CA VAL A 110 4.01 -4.20 12.53
C VAL A 110 5.13 -4.72 13.41
N ALA A 111 4.84 -5.74 14.22
CA ALA A 111 5.84 -6.36 15.08
C ALA A 111 6.87 -7.15 14.27
N ASP A 112 8.05 -7.36 14.85
CA ASP A 112 9.04 -8.27 14.26
C ASP A 112 8.50 -9.70 14.25
N GLY A 113 8.69 -10.41 13.14
CA GLY A 113 8.18 -11.78 12.96
C GLY A 113 6.74 -11.88 12.47
N ASP A 114 5.98 -10.77 12.41
CA ASP A 114 4.63 -10.78 11.84
C ASP A 114 4.64 -11.31 10.39
N PRO A 115 3.65 -12.15 10.00
CA PRO A 115 3.53 -12.70 8.65
C PRO A 115 3.54 -11.61 7.59
N LYS A 116 3.93 -11.92 6.35
CA LYS A 116 3.87 -10.96 5.25
C LYS A 116 2.43 -10.51 5.01
N LEU A 117 2.21 -9.24 4.67
CA LEU A 117 0.87 -8.71 4.40
C LEU A 117 0.09 -9.58 3.39
N ALA A 118 0.75 -10.03 2.31
CA ALA A 118 0.13 -10.88 1.30
C ALA A 118 -0.43 -12.21 1.84
N SER A 119 0.16 -12.80 2.89
CA SER A 119 -0.37 -14.03 3.48
C SER A 119 -1.57 -13.81 4.41
N LEU A 120 -1.90 -12.56 4.73
CA LEU A 120 -3.03 -12.20 5.59
C LEU A 120 -4.29 -11.87 4.79
N LEU A 121 -4.16 -11.59 3.49
CA LEU A 121 -5.30 -11.30 2.62
C LEU A 121 -6.10 -12.58 2.37
N ARG A 122 -7.41 -12.52 2.61
CA ARG A 122 -8.29 -13.71 2.51
C ARG A 122 -9.34 -13.60 1.41
N ALA A 123 -9.89 -12.41 1.23
CA ALA A 123 -10.99 -12.15 0.30
C ALA A 123 -11.04 -10.67 -0.05
N SER A 124 -11.68 -10.38 -1.18
CA SER A 124 -12.03 -9.03 -1.64
C SER A 124 -13.54 -8.94 -1.78
N ALA A 125 -14.14 -7.88 -1.24
CA ALA A 125 -15.56 -7.60 -1.39
C ALA A 125 -15.77 -6.63 -2.55
N TRP A 126 -16.71 -6.95 -3.42
CA TRP A 126 -17.03 -6.17 -4.62
C TRP A 126 -18.46 -5.70 -4.55
N ASP A 127 -18.65 -4.41 -4.84
CA ASP A 127 -19.97 -3.82 -5.05
C ASP A 127 -20.08 -3.43 -6.52
N LEU A 128 -21.15 -3.89 -7.18
CA LEU A 128 -21.32 -3.80 -8.62
C LEU A 128 -22.74 -3.33 -8.92
N ASP A 129 -22.83 -2.06 -9.34
CA ASP A 129 -24.09 -1.46 -9.76
C ASP A 129 -24.31 -1.64 -11.26
N TYR A 130 -25.42 -2.28 -11.62
CA TYR A 130 -25.86 -2.48 -13.01
C TYR A 130 -27.17 -1.74 -13.27
N PRO A 131 -27.32 -1.08 -14.43
CA PRO A 131 -28.53 -0.31 -14.74
C PRO A 131 -29.78 -1.17 -15.01
N ASP A 132 -29.65 -2.49 -15.27
CA ASP A 132 -30.78 -3.40 -15.52
C ASP A 132 -30.59 -4.80 -14.88
N GLY A 133 -31.62 -5.28 -14.18
CA GLY A 133 -31.59 -6.54 -13.44
C GLY A 133 -31.48 -7.82 -14.29
N ALA A 134 -31.76 -7.74 -15.59
CA ALA A 134 -31.66 -8.88 -16.51
C ALA A 134 -30.20 -9.32 -16.78
N VAL A 135 -29.21 -8.46 -16.52
CA VAL A 135 -27.78 -8.73 -16.77
C VAL A 135 -27.10 -9.39 -15.57
N LEU A 136 -27.67 -9.25 -14.37
CA LEU A 136 -27.10 -9.74 -13.12
C LEU A 136 -26.84 -11.26 -13.11
N PRO A 137 -27.78 -12.15 -13.53
CA PRO A 137 -27.53 -13.59 -13.51
C PRO A 137 -26.37 -14.01 -14.40
N HIS A 138 -26.22 -13.40 -15.58
CA HIS A 138 -25.11 -13.67 -16.50
C HIS A 138 -23.78 -13.12 -15.98
N ALA A 139 -23.78 -11.94 -15.35
CA ALA A 139 -22.59 -11.34 -14.76
C ALA A 139 -22.06 -12.16 -13.57
N VAL A 140 -22.96 -12.63 -12.69
CA VAL A 140 -22.60 -13.46 -11.53
C VAL A 140 -22.02 -14.82 -11.95
N ALA A 141 -22.59 -15.45 -12.99
CA ALA A 141 -22.07 -16.72 -13.51
C ALA A 141 -20.65 -16.59 -14.07
N ALA A 142 -20.33 -15.46 -14.73
CA ALA A 142 -19.00 -15.21 -15.27
C ALA A 142 -17.94 -14.89 -14.19
N ALA A 143 -18.33 -14.33 -13.04
CA ALA A 143 -17.42 -13.95 -11.95
C ALA A 143 -17.11 -15.10 -10.97
N SER A 144 -17.87 -16.20 -11.02
CA SER A 144 -17.75 -17.34 -10.10
C SER A 144 -16.92 -18.51 -10.66
N ALA A 145 -16.28 -18.35 -11.83
CA ALA A 145 -15.45 -19.33 -12.52
C ALA A 145 -13.96 -18.94 -12.45
#